data_AF-A0A3C0CTE0-F1
#
_entry.id   AF-A0A3C0CTE0-F1
#
_cell.length_a   1.000
_cell.length_b   1.000
_cell.length_c   1.000
_cell.angle_alpha   90.00
_cell.angle_beta   90.00
_cell.angle_gamma   90.00
#
_symmetry.space_group_name_H-M   'P 1'
#
loop_
_entity.id
_entity.type
_entity.pdbx_description
1 polymer ?
#
loop_
_entity_poly.entity_id
_entity_poly.type
_entity_poly.pdbx_seq_one_letter_code
_entity_poly.pdbx_strand_id
1 'polypeptide(L)' 'SGVPEIRKVIERAKERKKFYGQQTILFVDEIHRFNKAQQDAFLPHVEDGSVILIGATT' A
#
# COMPACT_ATOMS: atom_id res chain seq x y z
N SER A 1 2.73 -2.58 13.57
CA SER A 1 2.33 -2.60 12.15
C SER A 1 3.50 -3.06 11.31
N GLY A 2 3.47 -4.30 10.85
CA GLY A 2 4.60 -4.93 10.14
C GLY A 2 4.30 -5.17 8.66
N VAL A 3 5.31 -5.68 7.95
CA VAL A 3 5.19 -6.15 6.55
C VAL A 3 4.00 -7.10 6.32
N PRO A 4 3.66 -8.04 7.22
CA PRO A 4 2.50 -8.93 7.01
C PRO A 4 1.16 -8.19 6.91
N GLU A 5 1.03 -7.07 7.62
CA GLU A 5 -0.20 -6.29 7.67
C GLU A 5 -0.37 -5.45 6.40
N ILE A 6 0.72 -4.84 5.93
CA ILE A 6 0.81 -4.18 4.62
C ILE A 6 0.38 -5.14 3.51
N ARG A 7 0.93 -6.37 3.51
CA ARG A 7 0.57 -7.39 2.51
C ARG A 7 -0.92 -7.73 2.54
N LYS A 8 -1.53 -7.90 3.73
CA LYS A 8 -2.97 -8.17 3.85
C LYS A 8 -3.83 -7.04 3.29
N VAL A 9 -3.44 -5.77 3.50
CA VAL A 9 -4.16 -4.61 2.95
C VAL A 9 -4.06 -4.60 1.42
N ILE A 10 -2.88 -4.88 0.89
CA ILE A 10 -2.62 -4.90 -0.56
C ILE A 10 -3.39 -6.02 -1.26
N GLU A 11 -3.44 -7.23 -0.69
CA GLU A 11 -4.20 -8.32 -1.28
C GLU A 11 -5.70 -7.98 -1.38
N ARG A 12 -6.27 -7.35 -0.33
CA ARG A 12 -7.65 -6.85 -0.38
C ARG A 12 -7.85 -5.76 -1.44
N ALA A 13 -6.86 -4.88 -1.63
CA ALA A 13 -6.92 -3.85 -2.66
C ALA A 13 -6.92 -4.46 -4.07
N LYS A 14 -6.09 -5.48 -4.31
CA LYS A 14 -6.06 -6.22 -5.56
C LYS A 14 -7.38 -6.92 -5.85
N GLU A 15 -7.97 -7.58 -4.86
CA GLU A 15 -9.29 -8.21 -5.00
C GLU A 15 -10.36 -7.17 -5.37
N ARG A 16 -10.37 -6.02 -4.69
CA ARG A 16 -11.31 -4.92 -5.01
C ARG A 16 -11.15 -4.40 -6.44
N LYS A 17 -9.91 -4.19 -6.88
CA LYS A 17 -9.60 -3.76 -8.25
C LYS A 17 -10.01 -4.82 -9.27
N LYS A 18 -9.71 -6.09 -9.01
CA LYS A 18 -9.98 -7.22 -9.93
C LYS A 18 -11.47 -7.50 -10.10
N PHE A 19 -12.23 -7.55 -9.01
CA PHE A 19 -13.63 -7.95 -9.05
C PHE A 19 -14.60 -6.79 -9.25
N TYR A 20 -14.24 -5.59 -8.81
CA TYR A 20 -15.15 -4.44 -8.80
C TYR A 20 -14.61 -3.21 -9.52
N GLY A 21 -13.39 -3.26 -10.08
CA GLY A 21 -12.74 -2.09 -10.69
C GLY A 21 -12.43 -0.96 -9.70
N GLN A 22 -12.55 -1.23 -8.40
CA GLN A 22 -12.47 -0.19 -7.37
C GLN A 22 -11.02 0.17 -7.05
N GLN A 23 -10.69 1.45 -7.18
CA GLN A 23 -9.40 1.98 -6.77
C GLN A 23 -9.28 2.00 -5.23
N THR A 24 -8.08 1.76 -4.72
CA THR A 24 -7.80 1.77 -3.28
C THR A 24 -6.68 2.75 -2.97
N ILE A 25 -6.91 3.61 -1.97
CA ILE A 25 -5.89 4.53 -1.46
C ILE A 25 -5.24 3.90 -0.23
N LEU A 26 -3.90 3.81 -0.24
CA LEU A 26 -3.08 3.46 0.91
C LEU A 26 -2.54 4.76 1.50
N PHE A 27 -3.12 5.20 2.62
CA PHE A 27 -2.63 6.36 3.36
C PHE A 27 -1.58 5.93 4.37
N VAL A 28 -0.42 6.59 4.34
CA VAL A 28 0.70 6.35 5.25
C VAL A 28 1.11 7.66 5.88
N ASP A 29 0.85 7.81 7.16
CA ASP A 29 1.35 8.94 7.93
C ASP A 29 2.82 8.74 8.34
N GLU A 30 3.54 9.84 8.51
CA GLU A 30 4.98 9.87 8.81
C GLU A 30 5.78 8.88 7.95
N ILE A 31 5.57 8.90 6.63
CA ILE A 31 6.14 7.91 5.70
C ILE A 31 7.69 7.81 5.78
N HIS A 32 8.34 8.84 6.31
CA HIS A 32 9.77 8.86 6.62
C HIS A 32 10.20 7.86 7.71
N ARG A 33 9.28 7.34 8.53
CA ARG A 33 9.56 6.33 9.58
C ARG A 33 9.60 4.90 9.05
N PHE A 34 9.21 4.68 7.79
CA PHE A 34 9.18 3.35 7.20
C PHE A 34 10.59 2.87 6.90
N ASN A 35 10.90 1.65 7.34
CA ASN A 35 12.16 1.00 7.00
C ASN A 35 12.11 0.42 5.57
N LYS A 36 13.28 0.07 5.03
CA LYS A 36 13.42 -0.48 3.68
C LYS A 36 12.53 -1.71 3.43
N ALA A 37 12.47 -2.64 4.40
CA ALA A 37 11.66 -3.85 4.26
C ALA A 37 10.15 -3.55 4.16
N GLN A 38 9.67 -2.49 4.81
CA GLN A 38 8.29 -2.04 4.68
C GLN A 38 8.05 -1.33 3.34
N GLN A 39 8.99 -0.50 2.87
CA GLN A 39 8.92 0.14 1.55
C GLN A 39 8.87 -0.90 0.43
N ASP A 40 9.80 -1.86 0.45
CA ASP A 40 9.87 -2.97 -0.52
C ASP A 40 8.57 -3.81 -0.53
N ALA A 41 7.82 -3.81 0.58
CA ALA A 41 6.56 -4.54 0.69
C ALA A 41 5.37 -3.87 0.00
N PHE A 42 5.38 -2.55 -0.24
CA PHE A 42 4.28 -1.85 -0.90
C PHE A 42 4.64 -1.21 -2.25
N LEU A 43 5.92 -0.89 -2.50
CA LEU A 43 6.33 -0.18 -3.72
C LEU A 43 5.89 -0.86 -5.03
N PRO A 44 6.06 -2.19 -5.21
CA PRO A 44 5.62 -2.85 -6.45
C PRO A 44 4.12 -2.67 -6.72
N HIS A 45 3.32 -2.52 -5.66
CA HIS A 45 1.87 -2.39 -5.72
C HIS A 45 1.39 -0.96 -5.96
N VAL A 46 2.27 0.01 -5.73
CA VAL A 46 2.07 1.39 -6.18
C VAL A 46 2.40 1.49 -7.66
N GLU A 47 3.50 0.87 -8.08
CA GLU A 47 3.98 0.86 -9.46
C GLU A 47 3.01 0.17 -10.43
N ASP A 48 2.39 -0.95 -10.04
CA ASP A 48 1.37 -1.64 -10.83
C ASP A 48 -0.06 -1.03 -10.69
N GLY A 49 -0.17 0.02 -9.88
CA GLY A 49 -1.42 0.73 -9.58
C GLY A 49 -2.45 -0.11 -8.82
N SER A 50 -2.06 -1.18 -8.13
CA SER A 50 -2.95 -1.94 -7.23
C SER A 50 -3.43 -1.07 -6.07
N VAL A 51 -2.60 -0.13 -5.63
CA VAL A 51 -2.93 0.90 -4.65
C VAL A 51 -2.39 2.26 -5.08
N ILE A 52 -3.07 3.33 -4.68
CA ILE A 52 -2.60 4.70 -4.79
C ILE A 52 -2.02 5.08 -3.42
N LEU A 53 -0.73 5.37 -3.35
CA LEU A 53 -0.07 5.76 -2.10
C LEU A 53 -0.22 7.27 -1.87
N ILE A 54 -0.69 7.63 -0.67
CA ILE A 54 -0.61 9.01 -0.17
C ILE A 54 0.23 8.97 1.11
N GLY A 55 1.44 9.56 1.03
CA GLY A 55 2.32 9.74 2.17
C GLY A 55 2.13 11.11 2.80
N ALA A 56 2.02 11.16 4.13
CA ALA A 56 2.08 12.40 4.90
C ALA A 56 3.38 12.48 5.71
N THR A 57 3.82 13.70 5.97
CA THR A 57 4.96 14.06 6.82
C THR A 57 4.55 15.24 7.70
N THR A 58 5.05 15.30 8.93
CA THR A 58 4.91 16.47 9.81
C THR A 58 6.17 17.32 9.75
#